data_AF-A0A6G1L9M0-F1
#
_entry.id   AF-A0A6G1L9M0-F1
#
_cell.length_a   1.000
_cell.length_b   1.000
_cell.length_c   1.000
_cell.angle_alpha   90.00
_cell.angle_beta   90.00
_cell.angle_gamma   90.00
#
_symmetry.space_group_name_H-M   'P 1'
#
loop_
_entity.id
_entity.type
_entity.pdbx_description
1 polymer ?
#
loop_
_entity_poly.entity_id
_entity_poly.type
_entity_poly.pdbx_seq_one_letter_code
_entity_poly.pdbx_strand_id
1 'polypeptide(L)'
;MEPKLNRKPSSSVAGPDLTYSETQCLNLNTTVPLANDLKYLPDDRRLPVLVFIDGSGLITGSANWPQYDLAHIAKLGASRGRPFIAVGVNYRPDGTGVSYSDRWHDAELLPNNGLRDQRAALLWIKRYITGFGGDAENVTLAGHSTGAASVSYHMRSKEPLFRRAIFMCGLCLAVRPPTQEEANTHHDATISRSSLALDTPARRNQVWLSGDIYPTSRPNSPSEQERGTGPALPRAKGTDLLPPLIPKDVQTSIDSQRLNGAEAS
;
A
#
# COMPACT_ATOMS: atom_id res chain seq x y z
N MET A 1 -4.74 16.80 -22.43
CA MET A 1 -3.64 15.86 -22.13
C MET A 1 -3.32 16.01 -20.67
N GLU A 2 -3.67 15.03 -19.84
CA GLU A 2 -3.36 15.08 -18.41
C GLU A 2 -1.87 14.85 -18.15
N PRO A 3 -1.22 15.63 -17.28
CA PRO A 3 0.20 15.46 -16.97
C PRO A 3 0.41 14.22 -16.09
N LYS A 4 1.22 13.27 -16.56
CA LYS A 4 1.63 12.10 -15.77
C LYS A 4 2.75 12.51 -14.80
N LEU A 5 2.51 12.38 -13.49
CA LEU A 5 3.51 12.64 -12.45
C LEU A 5 4.55 11.50 -12.44
N ASN A 6 5.58 11.60 -13.29
CA ASN A 6 6.68 10.64 -13.36
C ASN A 6 7.82 11.07 -12.44
N ARG A 7 8.06 10.36 -11.33
CA ARG A 7 9.26 10.54 -10.50
C ARG A 7 10.34 9.53 -10.90
N LYS A 8 11.58 9.99 -11.12
CA LYS A 8 12.75 9.11 -11.25
C LYS A 8 13.26 8.73 -9.85
N PRO A 9 13.51 7.44 -9.55
CA PRO A 9 14.06 7.05 -8.26
C PRO A 9 15.47 7.61 -8.08
N SER A 10 15.80 8.09 -6.87
CA SER A 10 17.10 8.70 -6.54
C SER A 10 18.22 7.69 -6.28
N SER A 11 17.99 6.41 -6.52
CA SER A 11 19.00 5.36 -6.34
C SER A 11 19.71 5.08 -7.65
N SER A 12 21.04 5.05 -7.60
CA SER A 12 22.01 4.73 -8.66
C SER A 12 21.92 3.29 -9.20
N VAL A 13 20.73 2.70 -9.26
CA VAL A 13 20.48 1.39 -9.85
C VAL A 13 20.12 1.61 -11.31
N ALA A 14 21.08 1.35 -12.20
CA ALA A 14 20.83 1.32 -13.64
C ALA A 14 19.77 0.25 -13.93
N GLY A 15 18.54 0.70 -14.17
CA GLY A 15 17.40 -0.11 -14.59
C GLY A 15 16.65 0.61 -15.71
N PRO A 16 15.69 -0.05 -16.37
CA PRO A 16 14.86 0.60 -17.38
C PRO A 16 14.22 1.89 -16.81
N ASP A 17 13.93 2.88 -17.67
CA ASP A 17 13.22 4.10 -17.28
C ASP A 17 11.79 3.71 -16.85
N LEU A 18 11.65 3.22 -15.62
CA LEU A 18 10.40 2.78 -15.02
C LEU A 18 9.58 4.03 -14.73
N THR A 19 8.54 4.24 -15.53
CA THR A 19 7.54 5.27 -15.25
C THR A 19 6.57 4.73 -14.21
N TYR A 20 6.42 5.46 -13.11
CA TYR A 20 5.51 5.14 -12.02
C TYR A 20 4.61 6.35 -11.77
N SER A 21 3.32 6.09 -11.59
CA SER A 21 2.33 7.10 -11.24
C SER A 21 1.87 6.88 -9.81
N GLU A 22 1.95 7.90 -8.97
CA GLU A 22 1.47 7.85 -7.58
C GLU A 22 -0.07 7.80 -7.48
N THR A 23 -0.78 8.05 -8.58
CA THR A 23 -2.26 8.10 -8.65
C THR A 23 -2.85 6.94 -9.44
N GLN A 24 -2.05 6.30 -10.30
CA GLN A 24 -2.40 5.09 -11.05
C GLN A 24 -1.54 3.90 -10.60
N CYS A 25 -1.25 3.81 -9.30
CA CYS A 25 -0.38 2.78 -8.73
C CYS A 25 -1.10 1.56 -8.16
N LEU A 26 -2.43 1.56 -8.02
CA LEU A 26 -3.17 0.49 -7.33
C LEU A 26 -3.23 -0.80 -8.14
N ASN A 27 -2.10 -1.50 -8.19
CA ASN A 27 -1.91 -2.77 -8.87
C ASN A 27 -0.96 -3.66 -8.04
N LEU A 28 -0.82 -4.91 -8.47
CA LEU A 28 0.06 -5.89 -7.84
C LEU A 28 0.69 -6.78 -8.90
N ASN A 29 1.86 -7.33 -8.58
CA ASN A 29 2.55 -8.30 -9.40
C ASN A 29 2.39 -9.68 -8.77
N THR A 30 1.99 -10.67 -9.57
CA THR A 30 1.87 -12.06 -9.12
C THR A 30 2.89 -12.91 -9.85
N THR A 31 3.83 -13.49 -9.12
CA THR A 31 4.82 -14.44 -9.62
C THR A 31 4.38 -15.85 -9.25
N VAL A 32 4.17 -16.67 -10.28
CA VAL A 32 3.75 -18.08 -10.16
C VAL A 32 4.87 -18.98 -10.67
N PRO A 33 5.24 -20.06 -9.94
CA PRO A 33 6.18 -21.06 -10.45
C PRO A 33 5.70 -21.70 -11.76
N LEU A 34 6.64 -22.12 -12.62
CA LEU A 34 6.28 -22.77 -13.88
C LEU A 34 5.78 -24.20 -13.64
N ALA A 35 5.00 -24.76 -14.56
CA ALA A 35 4.49 -26.13 -14.43
C ALA A 35 5.62 -27.17 -14.21
N ASN A 36 6.76 -26.99 -14.88
CA ASN A 36 7.93 -27.84 -14.70
C ASN A 36 8.51 -27.81 -13.28
N ASP A 37 8.34 -26.69 -12.57
CA ASP A 37 8.77 -26.52 -11.17
C ASP A 37 7.82 -27.23 -10.19
N LEU A 38 6.64 -27.63 -10.65
CA LEU A 38 5.59 -28.25 -9.85
C LEU A 38 5.41 -29.75 -10.11
N LYS A 39 6.09 -30.31 -11.12
CA LYS A 39 5.89 -31.69 -11.64
C LYS A 39 6.00 -32.85 -10.65
N TYR A 40 6.61 -32.63 -9.48
CA TYR A 40 6.75 -33.66 -8.43
C TYR A 40 5.72 -33.51 -7.31
N LEU A 41 4.76 -32.62 -7.48
CA LEU A 41 3.81 -32.23 -6.45
C LEU A 41 2.39 -32.55 -6.92
N PRO A 42 1.46 -32.89 -6.01
CA PRO A 42 0.09 -33.26 -6.39
C PRO A 42 -0.61 -32.18 -7.24
N ASP A 43 -1.39 -32.59 -8.23
CA ASP A 43 -2.07 -31.70 -9.19
C ASP A 43 -3.15 -30.82 -8.55
N ASP A 44 -3.72 -31.24 -7.41
CA ASP A 44 -4.79 -30.56 -6.69
C ASP A 44 -4.28 -29.59 -5.60
N ARG A 45 -2.97 -29.50 -5.40
CA ARG A 45 -2.41 -28.71 -4.30
C ARG A 45 -2.53 -27.21 -4.58
N ARG A 46 -2.84 -26.48 -3.51
CA ARG A 46 -2.74 -25.03 -3.50
C ARG A 46 -1.40 -24.61 -2.90
N LEU A 47 -0.73 -23.66 -3.56
CA LEU A 47 0.58 -23.16 -3.15
C LEU A 47 0.45 -22.16 -2.00
N PRO A 48 1.36 -22.19 -0.99
CA PRO A 48 1.47 -21.08 -0.05
C PRO A 48 1.67 -19.75 -0.80
N VAL A 49 1.17 -18.66 -0.22
CA VAL A 49 1.27 -17.33 -0.84
C VAL A 49 2.12 -16.42 0.04
N LEU A 50 3.18 -15.86 -0.51
CA LEU A 50 3.97 -14.79 0.10
C LEU A 50 3.50 -13.45 -0.47
N VAL A 51 3.04 -12.55 0.39
CA VAL A 51 2.69 -11.18 0.01
C VAL A 51 3.76 -10.25 0.58
N PHE A 52 4.34 -9.41 -0.27
CA PHE A 52 5.44 -8.53 0.10
C PHE A 52 5.04 -7.06 0.00
N ILE A 53 5.24 -6.33 1.09
CA ILE A 53 5.10 -4.87 1.17
C ILE A 53 6.50 -4.27 1.23
N ASP A 54 6.83 -3.40 0.28
CA ASP A 54 8.14 -2.77 0.21
C ASP A 54 8.38 -1.76 1.34
N GLY A 55 9.65 -1.37 1.51
CA GLY A 55 10.12 -0.55 2.63
C GLY A 55 10.42 0.90 2.32
N SER A 56 9.85 1.47 1.26
CA SER A 56 10.29 2.75 0.66
C SER A 56 9.74 4.00 1.37
N GLY A 57 9.40 3.86 2.65
CA GLY A 57 9.09 4.96 3.55
C GLY A 57 7.61 5.31 3.65
N LEU A 58 6.72 4.61 2.92
CA LEU A 58 5.42 5.15 2.51
C LEU A 58 5.55 6.53 1.83
N ILE A 59 6.72 6.87 1.28
CA ILE A 59 7.03 8.16 0.63
C ILE A 59 7.30 7.97 -0.87
N THR A 60 7.92 6.84 -1.21
CA THR A 60 8.14 6.39 -2.58
C THR A 60 7.91 4.88 -2.60
N GLY A 61 8.22 4.19 -3.70
CA GLY A 61 8.25 2.73 -3.75
C GLY A 61 7.46 2.15 -4.89
N SER A 62 7.87 0.98 -5.35
CA SER A 62 7.03 0.15 -6.20
C SER A 62 7.41 -1.32 -6.10
N ALA A 63 6.41 -2.21 -6.18
CA ALA A 63 6.59 -3.63 -6.40
C ALA A 63 7.28 -3.96 -7.74
N ASN A 64 7.41 -2.98 -8.66
CA ASN A 64 8.12 -3.12 -9.93
C ASN A 64 9.61 -2.79 -9.82
N TRP A 65 10.08 -2.32 -8.67
CA TRP A 65 11.50 -1.97 -8.51
C TRP A 65 12.37 -3.24 -8.60
N PRO A 66 13.50 -3.21 -9.33
CA PRO A 66 14.32 -4.40 -9.58
C PRO A 66 14.77 -5.13 -8.31
N GLN A 67 15.03 -4.41 -7.22
CA GLN A 67 15.40 -5.01 -5.93
C GLN A 67 14.26 -5.79 -5.26
N TYR A 68 13.02 -5.63 -5.73
CA TYR A 68 11.83 -6.34 -5.26
C TYR A 68 11.31 -7.35 -6.29
N ASP A 69 12.14 -7.78 -7.24
CA ASP A 69 11.79 -8.88 -8.14
C ASP A 69 11.63 -10.20 -7.36
N LEU A 70 10.37 -10.53 -7.08
CA LEU A 70 9.99 -11.73 -6.34
C LEU A 70 10.15 -13.01 -7.18
N ALA A 71 10.42 -12.94 -8.48
CA ALA A 71 10.68 -14.12 -9.30
C ALA A 71 11.90 -14.91 -8.81
N HIS A 72 12.95 -14.20 -8.35
CA HIS A 72 14.15 -14.84 -7.84
C HIS A 72 13.88 -15.71 -6.61
N ILE A 73 13.11 -15.20 -5.64
CA ILE A 73 12.82 -15.95 -4.41
C ILE A 73 11.82 -17.09 -4.66
N ALA A 74 10.83 -16.89 -5.54
CA ALA A 74 9.90 -17.96 -5.93
C ALA A 74 10.64 -19.11 -6.64
N LYS A 75 11.54 -18.78 -7.58
CA LYS A 75 12.40 -19.76 -8.27
C LYS A 75 13.30 -20.52 -7.30
N LEU A 76 13.87 -19.84 -6.31
CA LEU A 76 14.68 -20.47 -5.27
C LEU A 76 13.85 -21.40 -4.38
N GLY A 77 12.62 -21.02 -4.04
CA GLY A 77 11.68 -21.87 -3.30
C GLY A 77 11.37 -23.14 -4.07
N ALA A 78 11.01 -23.00 -5.35
CA ALA A 78 10.76 -24.11 -6.26
C ALA A 78 11.94 -25.08 -6.36
N SER A 79 13.16 -24.58 -6.60
CA SER A 79 14.36 -25.43 -6.73
C SER A 79 14.72 -26.18 -5.44
N ARG A 80 14.21 -25.73 -4.29
CA ARG A 80 14.35 -26.38 -2.98
C ARG A 80 13.15 -27.26 -2.60
N GLY A 81 12.25 -27.57 -3.53
CA GLY A 81 11.06 -28.38 -3.28
C GLY A 81 10.01 -27.68 -2.41
N ARG A 82 10.08 -26.35 -2.28
CA ARG A 82 9.17 -25.51 -1.49
C ARG A 82 8.59 -24.39 -2.36
N PRO A 83 7.89 -24.69 -3.46
CA PRO A 83 7.33 -23.66 -4.32
C PRO A 83 6.20 -22.91 -3.60
N PHE A 84 6.09 -21.62 -3.90
CA PHE A 84 5.07 -20.71 -3.40
C PHE A 84 4.78 -19.64 -4.45
N ILE A 85 3.61 -19.01 -4.37
CA ILE A 85 3.27 -17.82 -5.17
C ILE A 85 3.77 -16.59 -4.42
N ALA A 86 4.39 -15.66 -5.13
CA ALA A 86 4.85 -14.40 -4.54
C ALA A 86 4.07 -13.22 -5.13
N VAL A 87 3.57 -12.34 -4.28
CA VAL A 87 2.75 -11.19 -4.66
C VAL A 87 3.39 -9.90 -4.14
N GLY A 88 3.78 -9.01 -5.03
CA GLY A 88 4.28 -7.67 -4.68
C GLY A 88 3.14 -6.65 -4.81
N VAL A 89 2.88 -5.86 -3.76
CA VAL A 89 1.75 -4.93 -3.70
C VAL A 89 2.21 -3.50 -3.86
N ASN A 90 1.63 -2.76 -4.81
CA ASN A 90 1.73 -1.31 -4.85
C ASN A 90 0.58 -0.67 -4.04
N TYR A 91 0.88 0.47 -3.42
CA TYR A 91 -0.05 1.25 -2.61
C TYR A 91 0.32 2.73 -2.74
N ARG A 92 -0.60 3.65 -2.42
CA ARG A 92 -0.33 5.08 -2.53
C ARG A 92 0.79 5.53 -1.57
N PRO A 93 1.83 6.23 -2.06
CA PRO A 93 2.87 6.84 -1.23
C PRO A 93 2.54 8.31 -0.84
N ASP A 94 3.34 8.87 0.07
CA ASP A 94 3.44 10.28 0.47
C ASP A 94 2.07 10.90 0.87
N GLY A 95 1.85 12.18 0.54
CA GLY A 95 0.64 12.93 0.89
C GLY A 95 -0.69 12.24 0.57
N THR A 96 -0.77 11.44 -0.49
CA THR A 96 -2.01 10.75 -0.86
C THR A 96 -2.25 9.47 -0.05
N GLY A 97 -1.19 8.88 0.51
CA GLY A 97 -1.21 7.62 1.25
C GLY A 97 -1.23 7.75 2.78
N VAL A 98 -0.51 8.73 3.34
CA VAL A 98 -0.27 8.81 4.80
C VAL A 98 -0.72 10.11 5.47
N SER A 99 -0.84 11.21 4.72
CA SER A 99 -1.20 12.49 5.31
C SER A 99 -2.67 12.55 5.71
N TYR A 100 -2.91 13.22 6.83
CA TYR A 100 -4.25 13.49 7.34
C TYR A 100 -4.24 14.83 8.09
N SER A 101 -5.33 15.57 7.98
CA SER A 101 -5.62 16.78 8.74
C SER A 101 -7.13 16.86 8.93
N ASP A 102 -7.58 17.34 10.07
CA ASP A 102 -9.01 17.63 10.27
C ASP A 102 -9.48 18.88 9.52
N ARG A 103 -8.54 19.62 8.91
CA ARG A 103 -8.83 20.75 8.01
C ARG A 103 -9.26 20.31 6.61
N TRP A 104 -9.02 19.05 6.25
CA TRP A 104 -9.65 18.45 5.08
C TRP A 104 -11.15 18.32 5.37
N HIS A 105 -11.95 19.24 4.84
CA HIS A 105 -13.41 19.29 5.05
C HIS A 105 -14.17 18.25 4.20
N ASP A 106 -13.53 17.13 3.84
CA ASP A 106 -14.14 16.09 3.00
C ASP A 106 -14.10 14.72 3.67
N ALA A 107 -15.23 14.01 3.63
CA ALA A 107 -15.36 12.67 4.19
C ALA A 107 -14.51 11.63 3.42
N GLU A 108 -14.09 11.95 2.20
CA GLU A 108 -13.30 11.07 1.34
C GLU A 108 -11.79 11.08 1.66
N LEU A 109 -11.30 12.07 2.42
CA LEU A 109 -9.90 12.19 2.81
C LEU A 109 -9.64 11.51 4.16
N LEU A 110 -9.77 10.18 4.15
CA LEU A 110 -9.53 9.34 5.31
C LEU A 110 -8.03 9.21 5.62
N PRO A 111 -7.65 9.08 6.90
CA PRO A 111 -6.27 8.77 7.25
C PRO A 111 -5.88 7.37 6.76
N ASN A 112 -4.58 7.21 6.53
CA ASN A 112 -3.92 5.93 6.25
C ASN A 112 -4.36 5.25 4.95
N ASN A 113 -4.64 6.02 3.90
CA ASN A 113 -5.00 5.51 2.58
C ASN A 113 -4.02 4.44 2.04
N GLY A 114 -2.71 4.57 2.26
CA GLY A 114 -1.74 3.54 1.87
C GLY A 114 -1.96 2.21 2.61
N LEU A 115 -2.30 2.25 3.91
CA LEU A 115 -2.66 1.03 4.65
C LEU A 115 -4.00 0.45 4.16
N ARG A 116 -4.94 1.31 3.76
CA ARG A 116 -6.23 0.88 3.17
C ARG A 116 -6.00 0.21 1.82
N ASP A 117 -5.10 0.72 0.99
CA ASP A 117 -4.73 0.13 -0.30
C ASP A 117 -4.09 -1.25 -0.12
N GLN A 118 -3.14 -1.38 0.80
CA GLN A 118 -2.54 -2.66 1.16
C GLN A 118 -3.61 -3.67 1.63
N ARG A 119 -4.59 -3.21 2.42
CA ARG A 119 -5.70 -4.05 2.87
C ARG A 119 -6.62 -4.46 1.72
N ALA A 120 -6.91 -3.56 0.78
CA ALA A 120 -7.67 -3.88 -0.42
C ALA A 120 -6.94 -4.94 -1.27
N ALA A 121 -5.62 -4.85 -1.38
CA ALA A 121 -4.81 -5.89 -2.03
C ALA A 121 -4.90 -7.23 -1.29
N LEU A 122 -4.84 -7.25 0.06
CA LEU A 122 -5.03 -8.48 0.84
C LEU A 122 -6.41 -9.11 0.63
N LEU A 123 -7.47 -8.30 0.58
CA LEU A 123 -8.83 -8.74 0.27
C LEU A 123 -8.92 -9.32 -1.15
N TRP A 124 -8.27 -8.68 -2.13
CA TRP A 124 -8.16 -9.19 -3.49
C TRP A 124 -7.47 -10.56 -3.51
N ILE A 125 -6.35 -10.70 -2.79
CA ILE A 125 -5.60 -11.97 -2.69
C ILE A 125 -6.48 -13.06 -2.09
N LYS A 126 -7.17 -12.78 -0.98
CA LYS A 126 -8.11 -13.74 -0.37
C LYS A 126 -9.20 -14.20 -1.34
N ARG A 127 -9.68 -13.31 -2.20
CA ARG A 127 -10.78 -13.61 -3.14
C ARG A 127 -10.32 -14.31 -4.41
N TYR A 128 -9.13 -14.00 -4.93
CA TYR A 128 -8.75 -14.36 -6.31
C TYR A 128 -7.50 -15.22 -6.44
N ILE A 129 -6.66 -15.35 -5.40
CA ILE A 129 -5.36 -16.03 -5.56
C ILE A 129 -5.48 -17.52 -5.88
N THR A 130 -6.63 -18.14 -5.59
CA THR A 130 -6.93 -19.53 -5.97
C THR A 130 -6.94 -19.72 -7.48
N GLY A 131 -7.32 -18.70 -8.26
CA GLY A 131 -7.27 -18.72 -9.72
C GLY A 131 -5.84 -18.81 -10.28
N PHE A 132 -4.83 -18.51 -9.45
CA PHE A 132 -3.41 -18.63 -9.78
C PHE A 132 -2.79 -19.92 -9.19
N GLY A 133 -3.59 -20.79 -8.59
CA GLY A 133 -3.12 -21.99 -7.88
C GLY A 133 -2.65 -21.73 -6.44
N GLY A 134 -2.96 -20.55 -5.88
CA GLY A 134 -2.60 -20.18 -4.51
C GLY A 134 -3.59 -20.67 -3.46
N ASP A 135 -3.12 -20.82 -2.24
CA ASP A 135 -3.92 -21.13 -1.07
C ASP A 135 -4.25 -19.85 -0.30
N ALA A 136 -5.49 -19.37 -0.43
CA ALA A 136 -5.99 -18.18 0.25
C ALA A 136 -5.99 -18.31 1.78
N GLU A 137 -5.94 -19.52 2.34
CA GLU A 137 -5.86 -19.75 3.80
C GLU A 137 -4.41 -19.86 4.32
N ASN A 138 -3.44 -19.90 3.40
CA ASN A 138 -2.02 -20.07 3.70
C ASN A 138 -1.18 -18.89 3.20
N VAL A 139 -1.66 -17.69 3.49
CA VAL A 139 -1.01 -16.42 3.16
C VAL A 139 -0.02 -16.01 4.25
N THR A 140 1.19 -15.62 3.83
CA THR A 140 2.23 -15.01 4.67
C THR A 140 2.43 -13.57 4.22
N LEU A 141 2.22 -12.62 5.13
CA LEU A 141 2.47 -11.21 4.88
C LEU A 141 3.88 -10.84 5.35
N ALA A 142 4.70 -10.33 4.45
CA ALA A 142 6.07 -9.93 4.71
C ALA A 142 6.30 -8.47 4.34
N GLY A 143 7.24 -7.82 5.03
CA GLY A 143 7.68 -6.49 4.63
C GLY A 143 9.05 -6.13 5.18
N HIS A 144 9.66 -5.13 4.56
CA HIS A 144 10.95 -4.58 4.95
C HIS A 144 10.80 -3.13 5.43
N SER A 145 11.53 -2.70 6.46
CA SER A 145 11.49 -1.33 7.00
C SER A 145 10.06 -0.84 7.26
N THR A 146 9.61 0.23 6.58
CA THR A 146 8.22 0.74 6.67
C THR A 146 7.16 -0.26 6.18
N GLY A 147 7.50 -1.19 5.29
CA GLY A 147 6.66 -2.33 4.94
C GLY A 147 6.49 -3.29 6.12
N ALA A 148 7.54 -3.55 6.90
CA ALA A 148 7.44 -4.34 8.13
C ALA A 148 6.55 -3.64 9.18
N ALA A 149 6.64 -2.31 9.30
CA ALA A 149 5.71 -1.53 10.11
C ALA A 149 4.27 -1.68 9.60
N SER A 150 4.05 -1.66 8.28
CA SER A 150 2.75 -1.94 7.66
C SER A 150 2.20 -3.31 8.03
N VAL A 151 3.02 -4.37 7.98
CA VAL A 151 2.64 -5.72 8.44
C VAL A 151 2.13 -5.68 9.89
N SER A 152 2.80 -4.93 10.77
CA SER A 152 2.39 -4.85 12.18
C SER A 152 1.09 -4.08 12.39
N TYR A 153 0.77 -3.11 11.53
CA TYR A 153 -0.56 -2.48 11.52
C TYR A 153 -1.63 -3.49 11.11
N HIS A 154 -1.38 -4.28 10.07
CA HIS A 154 -2.34 -5.29 9.60
C HIS A 154 -2.56 -6.42 10.62
N MET A 155 -1.56 -6.77 11.44
CA MET A 155 -1.74 -7.72 12.54
C MET A 155 -2.75 -7.28 13.60
N ARG A 156 -3.08 -5.98 13.67
CA ARG A 156 -4.06 -5.45 14.63
C ARG A 156 -5.49 -5.44 14.09
N SER A 157 -5.68 -5.83 12.83
CA SER A 157 -6.98 -6.06 12.24
C SER A 157 -7.71 -7.21 12.93
N LYS A 158 -9.01 -7.06 13.15
CA LYS A 158 -9.90 -8.16 13.60
C LYS A 158 -10.24 -9.15 12.49
N GLU A 159 -10.06 -8.76 11.23
CA GLU A 159 -10.27 -9.64 10.07
C GLU A 159 -8.99 -10.42 9.74
N PRO A 160 -9.02 -11.76 9.73
CA PRO A 160 -7.85 -12.60 9.48
C PRO A 160 -7.57 -12.76 7.98
N LEU A 161 -6.82 -11.82 7.40
CA LEU A 161 -6.47 -11.84 5.97
C LEU A 161 -5.18 -12.61 5.64
N PHE A 162 -4.41 -13.00 6.65
CA PHE A 162 -3.17 -13.77 6.49
C PHE A 162 -2.91 -14.62 7.74
N ARG A 163 -2.12 -15.69 7.57
CA ARG A 163 -1.82 -16.69 8.61
C ARG A 163 -0.47 -16.48 9.28
N ARG A 164 0.51 -15.89 8.57
CA ARG A 164 1.87 -15.69 9.06
C ARG A 164 2.38 -14.30 8.72
N ALA A 165 3.30 -13.79 9.53
CA ALA A 165 3.92 -12.49 9.34
C ALA A 165 5.45 -12.60 9.35
N ILE A 166 6.14 -11.83 8.50
CA ILE A 166 7.60 -11.67 8.50
C ILE A 166 7.95 -10.19 8.60
N PHE A 167 8.77 -9.85 9.59
CA PHE A 167 9.23 -8.49 9.87
C PHE A 167 10.71 -8.37 9.54
N MET A 168 11.06 -7.60 8.51
CA MET A 168 12.46 -7.34 8.17
C MET A 168 12.79 -5.90 8.57
N CYS A 169 13.40 -5.73 9.74
CA CYS A 169 13.91 -4.43 10.23
C CYS A 169 12.86 -3.31 10.32
N GLY A 170 11.67 -3.57 10.87
CA GLY A 170 10.68 -2.53 11.17
C GLY A 170 9.47 -3.01 12.00
N LEU A 171 8.84 -2.09 12.73
CA LEU A 171 7.69 -2.32 13.60
C LEU A 171 6.89 -1.02 13.82
N CYS A 172 5.57 -1.07 13.98
CA CYS A 172 4.72 0.12 14.23
C CYS A 172 5.00 0.84 15.56
N LEU A 173 5.75 0.21 16.47
CA LEU A 173 6.19 0.82 17.73
C LEU A 173 7.48 1.63 17.57
N ALA A 174 8.19 1.50 16.45
CA ALA A 174 9.48 2.15 16.25
C ALA A 174 9.35 3.67 16.09
N VAL A 175 8.18 4.17 15.68
CA VAL A 175 7.94 5.60 15.54
C VAL A 175 6.53 5.96 16.03
N ARG A 176 6.45 7.03 16.82
CA ARG A 176 5.19 7.56 17.34
C ARG A 176 4.34 8.15 16.19
N PRO A 177 3.02 7.88 16.17
CA PRO A 177 2.10 8.57 15.27
C PRO A 177 2.06 10.09 15.54
N PRO A 178 1.96 10.95 14.51
CA PRO A 178 1.88 12.40 14.68
C PRO A 178 0.62 12.81 15.45
N THR A 179 0.73 13.87 16.25
CA THR A 179 -0.40 14.58 16.86
C THR A 179 -1.29 15.22 15.79
N GLN A 180 -2.51 15.63 16.19
CA GLN A 180 -3.36 16.45 15.32
C GLN A 180 -2.68 17.76 14.93
N GLU A 181 -1.98 18.40 15.87
CA GLU A 181 -1.31 19.68 15.66
C GLU A 181 -0.14 19.56 14.67
N GLU A 182 0.70 18.53 14.81
CA GLU A 182 1.80 18.25 13.87
C GLU A 182 1.25 17.93 12.48
N ALA A 183 0.16 17.16 12.40
CA ALA A 183 -0.46 16.80 11.13
C ALA A 183 -1.09 18.02 10.43
N ASN A 184 -1.70 18.92 11.20
CA ASN A 184 -2.24 20.19 10.74
C ASN A 184 -1.15 21.17 10.29
N THR A 185 -0.03 21.22 11.03
CA THR A 185 1.15 22.01 10.65
C THR A 185 1.75 21.52 9.34
N HIS A 186 1.87 20.19 9.18
CA HIS A 186 2.33 19.59 7.93
C HIS A 186 1.38 19.92 6.76
N HIS A 187 0.07 19.81 6.98
CA HIS A 187 -0.94 20.19 5.99
C HIS A 187 -0.79 21.65 5.55
N ASP A 188 -0.73 22.61 6.48
CA ASP A 188 -0.60 24.03 6.15
C ASP A 188 0.70 24.30 5.37
N ALA A 189 1.80 23.64 5.76
CA ALA A 189 3.07 23.74 5.06
C ALA A 189 3.02 23.15 3.64
N THR A 190 2.26 22.07 3.41
CA THR A 190 2.06 21.53 2.06
C THR A 190 1.19 22.45 1.21
N ILE A 191 0.11 23.02 1.76
CA ILE A 191 -0.75 23.96 1.04
C ILE A 191 0.02 25.24 0.68
N SER A 192 0.82 25.79 1.59
CA SER A 192 1.58 27.02 1.34
C SER A 192 2.69 26.86 0.29
N ARG A 193 3.21 25.64 0.12
CA ARG A 193 4.28 25.31 -0.85
C ARG A 193 3.77 24.82 -2.20
N SER A 194 2.47 24.58 -2.33
CA SER A 194 1.85 24.10 -3.57
C SER A 194 1.08 25.22 -4.26
N SER A 195 0.68 25.01 -5.51
CA SER A 195 -0.24 25.91 -6.22
C SER A 195 -1.59 26.08 -5.53
N LEU A 196 -1.86 25.27 -4.50
CA LEU A 196 -3.09 25.23 -3.72
C LEU A 196 -3.25 26.38 -2.73
N ALA A 197 -2.20 27.16 -2.46
CA ALA A 197 -2.24 28.27 -1.52
C ALA A 197 -3.36 29.30 -1.83
N LEU A 198 -3.71 29.45 -3.11
CA LEU A 198 -4.74 30.38 -3.59
C LEU A 198 -6.09 29.70 -3.91
N ASP A 199 -6.18 28.38 -3.81
CA ASP A 199 -7.37 27.63 -4.21
C ASP A 199 -8.43 27.54 -3.10
N THR A 200 -9.70 27.31 -3.49
CA THR A 200 -10.80 27.04 -2.54
C THR A 200 -10.61 25.69 -1.85
N PRO A 201 -11.12 25.47 -0.62
CA PRO A 201 -11.01 24.19 0.07
C PRO A 201 -11.44 22.98 -0.77
N ALA A 202 -12.56 23.08 -1.49
CA ALA A 202 -13.03 22.01 -2.38
C ALA A 202 -12.06 21.71 -3.54
N ARG A 203 -11.45 22.75 -4.12
CA ARG A 203 -10.45 22.57 -5.18
C ARG A 203 -9.15 21.96 -4.64
N ARG A 204 -8.74 22.31 -3.42
CA ARG A 204 -7.60 21.69 -2.74
C ARG A 204 -7.81 20.20 -2.53
N ASN A 205 -9.02 19.80 -2.12
CA ASN A 205 -9.37 18.37 -1.94
C ASN A 205 -9.26 17.60 -3.26
N GLN A 206 -9.81 18.16 -4.35
CA GLN A 206 -9.72 17.53 -5.67
C GLN A 206 -8.28 17.35 -6.15
N VAL A 207 -7.45 18.38 -6.01
CA VAL A 207 -6.04 18.31 -6.41
C VAL A 207 -5.25 17.34 -5.52
N TRP A 208 -5.60 17.25 -4.24
CA TRP A 208 -5.00 16.27 -3.34
C TRP A 208 -5.28 14.84 -3.80
N LEU A 209 -6.52 14.56 -4.19
CA LEU A 209 -6.93 13.25 -4.69
C LEU A 209 -6.34 12.95 -6.08
N SER A 210 -6.14 13.96 -6.93
CA SER A 210 -5.50 13.80 -8.24
C SER A 210 -3.98 13.66 -8.17
N GLY A 211 -3.37 13.93 -7.02
CA GLY A 211 -1.92 13.85 -6.81
C GLY A 211 -1.12 15.01 -7.39
N ASP A 212 -1.76 16.07 -7.90
CA ASP A 212 -1.09 17.26 -8.44
C ASP A 212 -0.65 18.23 -7.33
N ILE A 213 -0.14 17.69 -6.22
CA ILE A 213 0.20 18.44 -5.00
C ILE A 213 1.61 19.04 -5.09
N TYR A 214 2.52 18.40 -5.82
CA TYR A 214 3.92 18.79 -5.89
C TYR A 214 4.27 19.43 -7.23
N PRO A 215 5.03 20.55 -7.25
CA PRO A 215 5.58 21.06 -8.50
C PRO A 215 6.45 19.99 -9.16
N THR A 216 6.47 19.96 -10.49
CA THR A 216 7.12 18.96 -11.35
C THR A 216 8.63 18.80 -11.16
N SER A 217 9.25 19.60 -10.29
CA SER A 217 10.68 19.60 -9.98
C SER A 217 10.93 19.68 -8.47
N ARG A 218 11.14 18.53 -7.82
CA ARG A 218 11.87 18.49 -6.53
C ARG A 218 13.38 18.48 -6.82
N PRO A 219 14.21 19.24 -6.09
CA PRO A 219 15.66 19.05 -6.10
C PRO A 219 16.01 17.64 -5.60
N ASN A 220 17.06 17.03 -6.15
CA ASN A 220 17.49 15.65 -5.83
C ASN A 220 18.02 15.44 -4.39
N SER A 221 17.98 16.46 -3.53
CA SER A 221 18.49 16.39 -2.15
C SER A 221 17.63 17.21 -1.19
N PRO A 222 17.24 16.66 -0.02
CA PRO A 222 16.55 17.44 1.00
C PRO A 222 17.48 18.53 1.55
N SER A 223 16.97 19.75 1.65
CA SER A 223 17.58 20.85 2.39
C SER A 223 17.67 20.54 3.88
N GLU A 224 18.56 21.23 4.59
CA GLU A 224 18.80 21.06 6.03
C GLU A 224 17.54 21.19 6.90
N GLN A 225 16.57 21.98 6.45
CA GLN A 225 15.26 22.15 7.08
C GLN A 225 14.33 20.94 6.91
N GLU A 226 14.48 20.17 5.83
CA GLU A 226 13.67 18.97 5.54
C GLU A 226 14.11 17.75 6.35
N ARG A 227 15.32 17.77 6.93
CA ARG A 227 15.81 16.71 7.84
C ARG A 227 15.09 16.70 9.20
N GLY A 228 14.44 17.80 9.58
CA GLY A 228 13.71 17.94 10.85
C GLY A 228 12.25 17.45 10.78
N THR A 229 11.68 17.32 9.58
CA THR A 229 10.31 16.82 9.38
C THR A 229 10.40 15.41 8.81
N GLY A 230 10.43 14.41 9.69
CA GLY A 230 10.42 13.01 9.28
C GLY A 230 9.21 12.66 8.39
N PRO A 231 9.20 11.47 7.75
CA PRO A 231 8.08 10.99 6.93
C PRO A 231 6.73 11.20 7.63
N ALA A 232 5.70 11.58 6.87
CA ALA A 232 4.33 11.44 7.36
C ALA A 232 4.07 9.95 7.64
N LEU A 233 3.66 9.61 8.86
CA LEU A 233 3.47 8.23 9.31
C LEU A 233 1.99 7.96 9.60
N PRO A 234 1.56 6.68 9.55
CA PRO A 234 0.18 6.34 9.82
C PRO A 234 -0.29 6.84 11.19
N ARG A 235 -1.53 7.34 11.24
CA ARG A 235 -2.13 7.96 12.43
C ARG A 235 -3.24 7.11 13.03
N ALA A 236 -3.30 7.07 14.36
CA ALA A 236 -4.45 6.52 15.10
C ALA A 236 -5.55 7.57 15.30
N LYS A 237 -6.82 7.20 15.09
CA LYS A 237 -7.97 7.95 15.63
C LYS A 237 -8.63 7.06 16.68
N GLY A 238 -8.31 7.25 17.97
CA GLY A 238 -8.75 6.36 19.05
C GLY A 238 -7.93 5.06 19.17
N THR A 239 -8.49 4.01 19.77
CA THR A 239 -7.82 2.71 20.01
C THR A 239 -7.67 1.83 18.76
N ASP A 240 -8.41 2.14 17.69
CA ASP A 240 -8.37 1.42 16.41
C ASP A 240 -7.43 2.14 15.44
N LEU A 241 -6.29 1.51 15.14
CA LEU A 241 -5.34 1.94 14.10
C LEU A 241 -5.89 1.73 12.68
N LEU A 242 -6.99 0.98 12.57
CA LEU A 242 -7.72 0.71 11.34
C LEU A 242 -9.22 0.78 11.70
N PRO A 243 -9.93 1.91 11.45
CA PRO A 243 -11.39 1.90 11.55
C PRO A 243 -11.97 0.89 10.53
N PRO A 244 -13.17 0.32 10.77
CA PRO A 244 -13.83 -0.55 9.80
C PRO A 244 -13.88 0.13 8.43
N LEU A 245 -13.48 -0.61 7.39
CA LEU A 245 -13.20 -0.10 6.05
C LEU A 245 -14.44 0.42 5.29
N ILE A 246 -15.64 0.26 5.85
CA ILE A 246 -16.88 0.57 5.15
C ILE A 246 -17.71 1.48 6.07
N PRO A 247 -18.05 2.71 5.62
CA PRO A 247 -19.14 3.48 6.24
C PRO A 247 -20.35 2.56 6.42
N LYS A 248 -21.00 2.55 7.60
CA LYS A 248 -22.08 1.57 7.91
C LYS A 248 -23.18 1.53 6.83
N ASP A 249 -23.40 2.63 6.15
CA ASP A 249 -24.28 2.83 5.00
C ASP A 249 -23.85 2.06 3.74
N VAL A 250 -22.55 1.96 3.44
CA VAL A 250 -22.04 1.17 2.29
C VAL A 250 -21.99 -0.33 2.62
N GLN A 251 -21.81 -0.70 3.89
CA GLN A 251 -21.86 -2.09 4.36
C GLN A 251 -23.28 -2.67 4.15
N THR A 252 -24.29 -1.86 4.45
CA THR A 252 -25.70 -2.22 4.27
C THR A 252 -26.05 -2.42 2.79
N SER A 253 -25.45 -1.65 1.88
CA SER A 253 -25.62 -1.82 0.42
C SER A 253 -25.02 -3.15 -0.08
N ILE A 254 -23.81 -3.50 0.36
CA ILE A 254 -23.15 -4.76 -0.01
C ILE A 254 -23.87 -5.98 0.59
N ASP A 255 -24.36 -5.87 1.82
CA ASP A 255 -25.13 -6.94 2.46
C ASP A 255 -26.53 -7.11 1.85
N SER A 256 -27.18 -6.02 1.42
CA SER A 256 -28.44 -6.07 0.67
C SER A 256 -28.30 -6.70 -0.72
N GLN A 257 -27.16 -6.51 -1.39
CA GLN A 257 -26.86 -7.16 -2.67
C GLN A 257 -26.54 -8.66 -2.52
N ARG A 258 -26.02 -9.09 -1.35
CA ARG A 258 -25.79 -10.50 -1.03
C ARG A 258 -27.08 -11.26 -0.71
N LEU A 259 -28.05 -10.60 -0.06
CA LEU A 259 -29.34 -11.21 0.27
C LEU A 259 -30.23 -11.37 -0.98
N ASN A 260 -30.22 -10.40 -1.90
CA ASN A 260 -31.01 -10.48 -3.14
C ASN A 260 -30.45 -11.49 -4.17
N GLY A 261 -29.19 -11.90 -4.06
CA GLY A 261 -28.57 -12.93 -4.92
C GLY A 261 -28.73 -14.36 -4.41
N ALA A 262 -29.19 -14.54 -3.16
CA ALA A 262 -29.37 -15.85 -2.52
C ALA A 262 -30.81 -16.38 -2.60
N GLU A 263 -31.77 -15.56 -3.06
CA GLU A 263 -33.16 -15.99 -3.31
C GLU A 263 -33.44 -16.34 -4.79
N ALA A 264 -32.41 -16.32 -5.64
CA ALA A 264 -32.50 -16.68 -7.07
C ALA A 264 -31.49 -17.79 -7.44
N SER A 265 -31.58 -18.92 -6.75
CA SER A 265 -31.01 -20.21 -7.18
C SER A 265 -31.66 -21.36 -6.41
#